data_AF-A0A2E1Q9P4-F1
#
_entry.id   AF-A0A2E1Q9P4-F1
#
_cell.length_a   1.000
_cell.length_b   1.000
_cell.length_c   1.000
_cell.angle_alpha   90.00
_cell.angle_beta   90.00
_cell.angle_gamma   90.00
#
_symmetry.space_group_name_H-M   'P 1'
#
loop_
_entity.id
_entity.type
_entity.pdbx_description
1 polymer ?
#
loop_
_entity_poly.entity_id
_entity_poly.type
_entity_poly.pdbx_seq_one_letter_code
_entity_poly.pdbx_strand_id
1 'polypeptide(L)'
;MKSLDSINEVSSKKSLKSICKEKPFIVINTSCGIGKYRFNKIGYDSKQRLIFEYSLINDNNYKDTSSILFKLGKYYYLTAEQLLYAFKFLANS
;
A
#
# COMPACT_ATOMS: atom_id res chain seq x y z
N MET A 1 -17.70 40.96 10.72
CA MET A 1 -16.38 40.85 11.37
C MET A 1 -16.47 39.70 12.37
N LYS A 2 -15.69 38.62 12.14
CA LYS A 2 -15.22 37.51 13.04
C LYS A 2 -16.18 36.98 14.13
N SER A 3 -16.39 35.70 14.38
CA SER A 3 -15.67 34.44 14.12
C SER A 3 -16.67 33.30 14.38
N LEU A 4 -16.74 32.26 13.52
CA LEU A 4 -17.35 30.99 13.90
C LEU A 4 -16.26 30.16 14.59
N ASP A 5 -16.42 29.94 15.88
CA ASP A 5 -15.50 29.13 16.67
C ASP A 5 -15.54 27.67 16.24
N SER A 6 -14.37 27.17 15.86
CA SER A 6 -14.06 25.77 15.61
C SER A 6 -13.86 25.04 16.93
N ILE A 7 -14.56 23.92 17.15
CA ILE A 7 -14.05 22.84 18.02
C ILE A 7 -14.39 21.48 17.39
N ASN A 8 -13.51 21.05 16.50
CA ASN A 8 -12.95 19.70 16.36
C ASN A 8 -13.82 18.50 16.74
N GLU A 9 -14.52 17.96 15.74
CA GLU A 9 -14.82 16.52 15.68
C GLU A 9 -14.12 15.91 14.46
N VAL A 10 -12.80 16.09 14.36
CA VAL A 10 -11.97 15.31 13.44
C VAL A 10 -11.71 13.97 14.12
N SER A 11 -12.73 13.09 14.08
CA SER A 11 -12.53 11.65 14.15
C SER A 11 -11.31 11.34 13.27
N SER A 12 -10.26 10.78 13.87
CA SER A 12 -8.90 10.63 13.34
C SER A 12 -8.85 9.75 12.08
N LYS A 13 -9.38 10.27 10.97
CA LYS A 13 -9.36 9.65 9.63
C LYS A 13 -7.97 9.84 9.05
N LYS A 14 -7.07 8.88 9.34
CA LYS A 14 -5.77 8.83 8.67
C LYS A 14 -5.99 8.63 7.17
N SER A 15 -5.40 9.50 6.36
CA SER A 15 -5.37 9.32 4.90
C SER A 15 -4.68 8.01 4.51
N LEU A 16 -5.01 7.44 3.35
CA LEU A 16 -4.29 6.28 2.80
C LEU A 16 -2.79 6.53 2.69
N LYS A 17 -2.39 7.75 2.34
CA LYS A 17 -0.98 8.16 2.28
C LYS A 17 -0.28 8.06 3.63
N SER A 18 -0.92 8.49 4.72
CA SER A 18 -0.36 8.32 6.08
C SER A 18 -0.28 6.86 6.47
N ILE A 19 -1.30 6.05 6.14
CA ILE A 19 -1.30 4.61 6.45
C ILE A 19 -0.13 3.92 5.74
N CYS A 20 0.10 4.17 4.46
CA CYS A 20 1.24 3.60 3.73
C CYS A 20 2.60 4.05 4.25
N LYS A 21 2.69 5.21 4.92
CA LYS A 21 3.93 5.65 5.56
C LYS A 21 4.15 4.98 6.92
N GLU A 22 3.09 4.79 7.69
CA GLU A 22 3.14 4.15 9.01
C GLU A 22 3.30 2.63 8.92
N LYS A 23 2.59 2.00 7.96
CA LYS A 23 2.65 0.58 7.66
C LYS A 23 3.12 0.42 6.21
N PRO A 24 4.43 0.59 5.94
CA PRO A 24 4.95 0.59 4.58
C PRO A 24 5.10 -0.81 3.99
N PHE A 25 4.91 -1.87 4.76
CA PHE A 25 5.12 -3.24 4.28
C PHE A 25 3.81 -3.98 4.04
N ILE A 26 3.76 -4.70 2.94
CA ILE A 26 2.70 -5.64 2.61
C ILE A 26 3.33 -6.97 2.15
N VAL A 27 2.60 -8.06 2.37
CA VAL A 27 2.96 -9.39 1.89
C VAL A 27 1.92 -9.77 0.84
N ILE A 28 2.37 -10.14 -0.35
CA ILE A 28 1.49 -10.47 -1.46
C ILE A 28 1.77 -11.91 -1.89
N ASN A 29 0.71 -12.72 -1.92
CA ASN A 29 0.74 -14.02 -2.57
C ASN A 29 0.48 -13.82 -4.07
N THR A 30 1.49 -14.08 -4.89
CA THR A 30 1.43 -13.94 -6.35
C THR A 30 1.36 -15.33 -7.00
N SER A 31 1.08 -15.39 -8.30
CA SER A 31 1.09 -16.66 -9.04
C SER A 31 2.46 -17.36 -9.10
N CYS A 32 3.54 -16.68 -8.73
CA CYS A 32 4.90 -17.22 -8.73
C CYS A 32 5.57 -17.24 -7.34
N GLY A 33 4.78 -17.09 -6.26
CA GLY A 33 5.23 -17.21 -4.88
C GLY A 33 4.84 -16.03 -3.99
N ILE A 34 5.33 -16.04 -2.75
CA ILE A 34 5.00 -15.03 -1.74
C ILE A 34 6.15 -14.03 -1.62
N GLY A 35 5.85 -12.75 -1.83
CA GLY A 35 6.82 -11.65 -1.74
C GLY A 35 6.46 -10.62 -0.69
N LYS A 36 7.47 -10.02 -0.07
CA LYS A 36 7.31 -8.83 0.77
C LYS A 36 7.66 -7.58 -0.01
N TYR A 37 6.82 -6.57 0.11
CA TYR A 37 6.96 -5.34 -0.63
C TYR A 37 6.91 -4.14 0.29
N ARG A 38 7.67 -3.09 -0.05
CA ARG A 38 7.71 -1.81 0.65
C ARG A 38 7.08 -0.72 -0.21
N PHE A 39 6.19 0.06 0.38
CA PHE A 39 5.59 1.24 -0.22
C PHE A 39 6.69 2.16 -0.77
N ASN A 40 6.53 2.57 -2.03
CA ASN A 40 7.47 3.45 -2.71
C ASN A 40 6.86 4.84 -2.95
N LYS A 41 5.77 4.91 -3.72
CA LYS A 41 5.12 6.18 -4.07
C LYS A 41 3.65 6.02 -4.44
N ILE A 42 2.97 7.16 -4.54
CA ILE A 42 1.62 7.27 -5.09
C ILE A 42 1.74 7.91 -6.47
N GLY A 43 0.96 7.41 -7.43
CA GLY A 43 0.86 7.96 -8.77
C GLY A 43 -0.54 7.78 -9.35
N TYR A 44 -0.64 8.03 -10.65
CA TYR A 44 -1.86 7.84 -11.42
C TYR A 44 -1.58 6.94 -12.62
N ASP A 45 -2.52 6.07 -12.96
CA ASP A 45 -2.45 5.30 -14.21
C ASP A 45 -2.93 6.11 -15.43
N SER A 46 -2.91 5.49 -16.61
CA SER A 46 -3.37 6.11 -17.86
C SER A 46 -4.85 6.50 -17.86
N LYS A 47 -5.64 5.99 -16.92
CA LYS A 47 -7.06 6.33 -16.73
C LYS A 47 -7.27 7.31 -15.57
N GLN A 48 -6.21 7.98 -15.09
CA GLN A 48 -6.23 8.92 -13.97
C GLN A 48 -6.71 8.30 -12.65
N ARG A 49 -6.56 6.97 -12.48
CA ARG A 49 -6.88 6.30 -11.22
C ARG A 49 -5.70 6.34 -10.28
N LEU A 50 -5.96 6.56 -8.99
CA LEU A 50 -4.93 6.58 -7.95
C LEU A 50 -4.30 5.18 -7.78
N ILE A 51 -2.99 5.10 -7.92
CA ILE A 51 -2.21 3.87 -7.79
C ILE A 51 -1.14 4.03 -6.71
N PHE A 52 -0.95 2.97 -5.92
CA PHE A 52 0.08 2.85 -4.92
C PHE A 52 1.13 1.87 -5.42
N GLU A 53 2.35 2.36 -5.64
CA GLU A 53 3.48 1.56 -6.08
C GLU A 53 4.23 1.01 -4.87
N TYR A 54 4.47 -0.29 -4.91
CA TYR A 54 5.22 -1.05 -3.92
C TYR A 54 6.42 -1.71 -4.59
N SER A 55 7.58 -1.64 -3.95
CA SER A 55 8.82 -2.27 -4.42
C SER A 55 9.07 -3.58 -3.68
N LEU A 56 9.36 -4.65 -4.42
CA LEU A 56 9.78 -5.92 -3.87
C LEU A 56 11.08 -5.72 -3.09
N ILE A 57 11.12 -6.20 -1.85
CA ILE A 57 12.32 -6.15 -1.01
C ILE A 57 12.97 -7.52 -0.92
N ASN A 58 14.29 -7.53 -0.88
CA ASN A 58 15.04 -8.75 -0.57
C ASN A 58 14.98 -9.00 0.95
N ASP A 59 14.07 -9.88 1.37
CA ASP A 59 13.90 -10.29 2.76
C ASP A 59 14.12 -11.81 2.82
N ASN A 60 15.10 -12.24 3.61
CA ASN A 60 15.53 -13.64 3.68
C ASN A 60 14.42 -14.60 4.15
N ASN A 61 13.34 -14.08 4.75
CA ASN A 61 12.18 -14.88 5.13
C ASN A 61 11.29 -15.25 3.91
N TYR A 62 11.49 -14.61 2.75
CA TYR A 62 10.68 -14.78 1.54
C TYR A 62 11.52 -15.35 0.39
N LYS A 63 11.57 -16.69 0.33
CA LYS A 63 12.43 -17.44 -0.60
C LYS A 63 12.09 -17.23 -2.08
N ASP A 64 10.85 -16.83 -2.37
CA ASP A 64 10.36 -16.66 -3.75
C ASP A 64 10.76 -15.33 -4.39
N THR A 65 11.44 -14.44 -3.64
CA THR A 65 11.81 -13.09 -4.10
C THR A 65 12.49 -13.10 -5.47
N SER A 66 13.45 -14.01 -5.70
CA SER A 66 14.15 -14.11 -6.99
C SER A 66 13.24 -14.57 -8.13
N SER A 67 12.34 -15.52 -7.88
CA SER A 67 11.35 -16.02 -8.85
C SER A 67 10.38 -14.90 -9.25
N ILE A 68 9.88 -14.16 -8.26
CA ILE A 68 8.99 -13.02 -8.44
C ILE A 68 9.69 -11.93 -9.25
N LEU A 69 10.90 -11.55 -8.87
CA LEU A 69 11.67 -10.51 -9.56
C LEU A 69 11.89 -10.87 -11.03
N PHE A 70 12.24 -12.13 -11.31
CA PHE A 70 12.48 -12.59 -12.68
C PHE A 70 11.21 -12.61 -13.53
N LYS A 71 10.06 -13.02 -12.96
CA LYS A 71 8.82 -13.23 -13.73
C LYS A 71 7.90 -12.01 -13.79
N LEU A 72 7.79 -11.26 -12.69
CA LEU A 72 6.86 -10.14 -12.52
C LEU A 72 7.56 -8.78 -12.41
N GLY A 73 8.87 -8.79 -12.13
CA GLY A 73 9.63 -7.56 -11.93
C GLY A 73 9.59 -7.05 -10.50
N LYS A 74 10.14 -5.84 -10.33
CA LYS A 74 10.38 -5.22 -9.01
C LYS A 74 9.16 -4.56 -8.40
N TYR A 75 8.23 -4.07 -9.22
CA TYR A 75 7.16 -3.20 -8.76
C TYR A 75 5.81 -3.90 -8.80
N TYR A 76 5.02 -3.67 -7.76
CA TYR A 76 3.64 -4.09 -7.66
C TYR A 76 2.75 -2.87 -7.46
N TYR A 77 1.60 -2.85 -8.14
CA TYR A 77 0.71 -1.68 -8.19
C TYR A 77 -0.65 -2.06 -7.62
N LEU A 78 -1.14 -1.27 -6.66
CA LEU A 78 -2.46 -1.44 -6.07
C LEU A 78 -3.33 -0.21 -6.34
N THR A 79 -4.60 -0.43 -6.68
CA THR A 79 -5.60 0.63 -6.61
C THR A 79 -5.92 0.98 -5.14
N ALA A 80 -6.56 2.12 -4.91
CA ALA A 80 -7.05 2.48 -3.57
C ALA A 80 -7.98 1.40 -2.97
N GLU A 81 -8.84 0.79 -3.78
CA GLU A 81 -9.76 -0.28 -3.36
C GLU A 81 -9.02 -1.54 -2.93
N GLN A 82 -8.07 -2.01 -3.74
CA GLN A 82 -7.26 -3.19 -3.42
C GLN A 82 -6.43 -2.97 -2.16
N LEU A 83 -5.88 -1.76 -1.99
CA LEU A 83 -5.13 -1.40 -0.81
C LEU A 83 -6.02 -1.36 0.45
N LEU A 84 -7.21 -0.79 0.36
CA LEU A 84 -8.18 -0.79 1.45
C LEU A 84 -8.61 -2.21 1.83
N TYR A 85 -8.82 -3.08 0.85
CA TYR A 85 -9.12 -4.49 1.08
C TYR A 85 -7.99 -5.19 1.85
N ALA A 86 -6.74 -4.98 1.42
CA ALA A 86 -5.57 -5.52 2.11
C ALA A 86 -5.47 -5.04 3.57
N PHE A 87 -5.69 -3.75 3.83
CA PHE A 87 -5.66 -3.21 5.20
C PHE A 87 -6.86 -3.61 6.05
N LYS A 88 -8.05 -3.78 5.46
CA LYS A 88 -9.23 -4.30 6.19
C LYS A 88 -8.99 -5.72 6.66
N PHE A 89 -8.36 -6.56 5.83
CA PHE A 89 -7.97 -7.90 6.23
C PHE A 89 -6.95 -7.87 7.38
N LEU A 90 -5.94 -6.99 7.31
CA LEU A 90 -4.96 -6.78 8.38
C LEU A 90 -5.56 -6.21 9.68
N ALA A 91 -6.70 -5.54 9.63
CA ALA A 91 -7.39 -5.03 10.82
C ALA A 91 -8.32 -6.07 11.47
N ASN A 92 -8.71 -7.10 10.72
CA ASN A 92 -9.62 -8.16 11.14
C ASN A 92 -8.91 -9.52 11.37
N SER A 93 -7.58 -9.55 11.30
CA SER A 93 -6.72 -10.70 11.59
C SER A 93 -5.96 -10.47 12.89
#